data_AF-A0AAE1H3Z9-F1
#
_entry.id   AF-A0AAE1H3Z9-F1
#
_cell.length_a   1.000
_cell.length_b   1.000
_cell.length_c   1.000
_cell.angle_alpha   90.00
_cell.angle_beta   90.00
_cell.angle_gamma   90.00
#
_symmetry.space_group_name_H-M   'P 1'
#
loop_
_entity.id
_entity.type
_entity.pdbx_description
1 polymer ?
#
loop_
_entity_poly.entity_id
_entity_poly.type
_entity_poly.pdbx_seq_one_letter_code
_entity_poly.pdbx_strand_id
1 'polypeptide(L)'
;MAFPETATLKQFLQIELNVVKVLHLVENCKKLVTYLRATDFDEATNNLKQEFEVWWNTHVEMLNSVDRNWIEVRYVSTYTDQLLTTSNFCEQIKTVLTGAKALEKIECIDRERFQLLVKFWKPFRTETLKLDGEDYPTFPLACLSISSLQDHCQKPFQRPRFRTIRMKTARLLDTVPKITVTHQIAFFLYPKYRELLTLYLTVVARKRYRSQALRVTSTTAR
;
A
#
# COMPACT_ATOMS: atom_id res chain seq x y z
N MET A 1 28.26 33.73 -0.27
CA MET A 1 26.95 33.15 0.07
C MET A 1 26.69 32.00 -0.90
N ALA A 2 26.80 30.75 -0.43
CA ALA A 2 26.62 29.57 -1.28
C ALA A 2 25.13 29.19 -1.31
N PHE A 3 24.58 29.02 -2.52
CA PHE A 3 23.18 28.68 -2.76
C PHE A 3 22.81 27.29 -2.18
N PRO A 4 21.74 27.17 -1.37
CA PRO A 4 21.26 25.88 -0.86
C PRO A 4 20.40 25.08 -1.86
N GLU A 5 20.40 25.44 -3.15
CA GLU A 5 19.45 24.91 -4.16
C GLU A 5 19.81 23.54 -4.75
N THR A 6 21.09 23.13 -4.69
CA THR A 6 21.52 21.87 -5.34
C THR A 6 21.17 20.61 -4.53
N ALA A 7 21.08 20.74 -3.19
CA ALA A 7 20.71 19.64 -2.31
C ALA A 7 19.21 19.31 -2.41
N THR A 8 18.36 20.32 -2.54
CA THR A 8 16.91 20.19 -2.72
C THR A 8 16.55 19.59 -4.07
N LEU A 9 17.23 19.99 -5.16
CA LEU A 9 17.03 19.41 -6.49
C LEU A 9 17.43 17.93 -6.56
N LYS A 10 18.58 17.55 -5.99
CA LYS A 10 19.00 16.14 -5.93
C LYS A 10 18.02 15.29 -5.11
N GLN A 11 17.51 15.81 -4.00
CA GLN A 11 16.50 15.13 -3.19
C GLN A 11 15.17 14.98 -3.95
N PHE A 12 14.75 16.01 -4.69
CA PHE A 12 13.53 15.98 -5.50
C PHE A 12 13.63 14.98 -6.66
N LEU A 13 14.75 14.99 -7.39
CA LEU A 13 15.01 14.01 -8.46
C LEU A 13 15.05 12.58 -7.92
N GLN A 14 15.66 12.37 -6.75
CA GLN A 14 15.68 11.06 -6.10
C GLN A 14 14.28 10.60 -5.67
N ILE A 15 13.41 11.53 -5.27
CA ILE A 15 12.01 11.29 -4.91
C ILE A 15 11.23 10.79 -6.13
N GLU A 16 11.29 11.53 -7.25
CA GLU A 16 10.55 11.15 -8.47
C GLU A 16 11.06 9.83 -9.05
N LEU A 17 12.38 9.62 -9.04
CA LEU A 17 13.00 8.39 -9.50
C LEU A 17 12.59 7.17 -8.66
N ASN A 18 12.34 7.33 -7.36
CA ASN A 18 11.85 6.23 -6.51
C ASN A 18 10.38 5.89 -6.80
N VAL A 19 9.55 6.88 -7.14
CA VAL A 19 8.15 6.64 -7.54
C VAL A 19 8.10 5.92 -8.88
N VAL A 20 8.89 6.38 -9.86
CA VAL A 20 9.00 5.72 -11.17
C VAL A 20 9.43 4.26 -11.04
N LYS A 21 10.39 3.96 -10.15
CA LYS A 21 10.81 2.57 -9.89
C LYS A 21 9.69 1.68 -9.36
N VAL A 22 8.79 2.20 -8.53
CA VAL A 22 7.64 1.44 -8.03
C VAL A 22 6.59 1.27 -9.10
N LEU A 23 6.30 2.30 -9.90
CA LEU A 23 5.40 2.18 -11.04
C LEU A 23 5.92 1.15 -12.06
N HIS A 24 7.21 1.16 -12.35
CA HIS A 24 7.83 0.20 -13.25
C HIS A 24 7.72 -1.24 -12.71
N LEU A 25 7.89 -1.43 -11.40
CA LEU A 25 7.71 -2.74 -10.77
C LEU A 25 6.26 -3.23 -10.89
N VAL A 26 5.28 -2.37 -10.65
CA VAL A 26 3.85 -2.70 -10.82
C VAL A 26 3.53 -3.04 -12.27
N GLU A 27 4.05 -2.26 -13.22
CA GLU A 27 3.87 -2.49 -14.65
C GLU A 27 4.48 -3.82 -15.11
N ASN A 28 5.66 -4.18 -14.58
CA ASN A 28 6.28 -5.47 -14.86
C ASN A 28 5.43 -6.63 -14.31
N CYS A 29 4.84 -6.48 -13.12
CA CYS A 29 3.87 -7.46 -12.60
C CYS A 29 2.64 -7.58 -13.49
N LYS A 30 2.09 -6.47 -14.00
CA LYS A 30 0.95 -6.47 -14.93
C LYS A 30 1.28 -7.23 -16.22
N LYS A 31 2.43 -6.93 -16.83
CA LYS A 31 2.92 -7.61 -18.03
C LYS A 31 3.20 -9.09 -17.82
N LEU A 32 3.59 -9.48 -16.61
CA LEU A 32 3.80 -10.87 -16.22
C LEU A 32 2.46 -11.61 -16.08
N VAL A 33 1.50 -11.05 -15.35
CA VAL A 33 0.17 -11.67 -15.17
C VAL A 33 -0.57 -11.78 -16.50
N THR A 34 -0.50 -10.73 -17.34
CA THR A 34 -1.10 -10.77 -18.69
C THR A 34 -0.50 -11.89 -19.55
N TYR A 35 0.82 -12.07 -19.42
CA TYR A 35 1.53 -13.13 -20.13
C TYR A 35 1.16 -14.53 -19.62
N LEU A 36 1.12 -14.73 -18.30
CA LEU A 36 0.77 -16.00 -17.68
C LEU A 36 -0.68 -16.41 -17.92
N ARG A 37 -1.59 -15.45 -18.15
CA ARG A 37 -2.97 -15.71 -18.59
C ARG A 37 -3.09 -16.04 -20.07
N ALA A 38 -2.23 -15.45 -20.90
CA ALA A 38 -2.20 -15.73 -22.33
C ALA A 38 -1.57 -17.09 -22.66
N THR A 39 -0.90 -17.70 -21.67
CA THR A 39 -0.41 -19.07 -21.70
C THR A 39 -1.34 -19.89 -20.82
N ASP A 40 -1.64 -21.15 -21.13
CA ASP A 40 -2.61 -21.97 -20.36
C ASP A 40 -2.14 -22.31 -18.92
N PHE A 41 -1.19 -21.56 -18.37
CA PHE A 41 -0.66 -21.67 -17.02
C PHE A 41 -1.50 -20.94 -15.95
N ASP A 42 -2.62 -20.31 -16.32
CA ASP A 42 -3.54 -19.69 -15.35
C ASP A 42 -4.15 -20.73 -14.39
N GLU A 43 -4.42 -21.95 -14.87
CA GLU A 43 -4.90 -23.06 -14.03
C GLU A 43 -3.83 -23.54 -13.03
N ALA A 44 -2.56 -23.59 -13.45
CA ALA A 44 -1.45 -24.03 -12.60
C ALA A 44 -1.05 -22.99 -11.54
N THR A 45 -1.36 -21.71 -11.77
CA THR A 45 -0.95 -20.60 -10.90
C THR A 45 -2.06 -20.12 -9.96
N ASN A 46 -3.13 -20.91 -9.77
CA ASN A 46 -4.16 -20.72 -8.75
C ASN A 46 -4.61 -19.23 -8.59
N ASN A 47 -5.52 -18.79 -9.45
CA ASN A 47 -6.21 -17.50 -9.36
C ASN A 47 -5.28 -16.27 -9.37
N LEU A 48 -4.37 -16.18 -10.36
CA LEU A 48 -3.69 -14.92 -10.62
C LEU A 48 -4.74 -13.84 -10.93
N LYS A 49 -4.78 -12.80 -10.08
CA LYS A 49 -5.72 -11.71 -10.22
C LYS A 49 -5.13 -10.68 -11.17
N GLN A 50 -5.84 -10.39 -12.25
CA GLN A 50 -5.47 -9.33 -13.16
C GLN A 50 -5.95 -7.98 -12.62
N GLU A 51 -5.18 -6.95 -12.92
CA GLU A 51 -5.56 -5.57 -12.67
C GLU A 51 -6.72 -5.16 -13.61
N PHE A 52 -7.73 -4.48 -13.05
CA PHE A 52 -8.81 -3.87 -13.82
C PHE A 52 -8.90 -2.39 -13.45
N GLU A 53 -8.86 -1.52 -14.45
CA GLU A 53 -8.78 -0.06 -14.29
C GLU A 53 -9.97 0.53 -13.51
N VAL A 54 -11.12 -0.14 -13.53
CA VAL A 54 -12.37 0.32 -12.90
C VAL A 54 -12.32 0.24 -11.37
N TRP A 55 -11.48 -0.63 -10.80
CA TRP A 55 -11.45 -0.91 -9.36
C TRP A 55 -10.06 -0.62 -8.80
N TRP A 56 -9.96 0.44 -8.00
CA TRP A 56 -8.69 0.95 -7.48
C TRP A 56 -7.86 -0.07 -6.67
N ASN A 57 -8.50 -1.10 -6.11
CA ASN A 57 -7.86 -2.15 -5.32
C ASN A 57 -7.22 -3.28 -6.15
N THR A 58 -7.50 -3.37 -7.44
CA THR A 58 -7.08 -4.51 -8.28
C THR A 58 -5.57 -4.62 -8.41
N HIS A 59 -4.85 -3.51 -8.31
CA HIS A 59 -3.39 -3.49 -8.22
C HIS A 59 -2.90 -4.25 -6.99
N VAL A 60 -3.47 -3.96 -5.82
CA VAL A 60 -3.10 -4.64 -4.58
C VAL A 60 -3.49 -6.12 -4.63
N GLU A 61 -4.62 -6.45 -5.28
CA GLU A 61 -5.03 -7.84 -5.47
C GLU A 61 -4.06 -8.62 -6.35
N MET A 62 -3.67 -8.04 -7.50
CA MET A 62 -2.68 -8.59 -8.43
C MET A 62 -1.32 -8.81 -7.75
N LEU A 63 -0.81 -7.79 -7.04
CA LEU A 63 0.45 -7.90 -6.32
C LEU A 63 0.36 -8.99 -5.23
N ASN A 64 -0.76 -9.11 -4.53
CA ASN A 64 -0.92 -10.19 -3.54
C ASN A 64 -0.97 -11.58 -4.19
N SER A 65 -1.62 -11.74 -5.35
CA SER A 65 -1.64 -13.04 -6.04
C SER A 65 -0.26 -13.44 -6.56
N VAL A 66 0.50 -12.48 -7.09
CA VAL A 66 1.88 -12.72 -7.54
C VAL A 66 2.81 -13.08 -6.37
N ASP A 67 2.64 -12.46 -5.20
CA ASP A 67 3.44 -12.80 -4.01
C ASP A 67 3.15 -14.21 -3.48
N ARG A 68 1.86 -14.59 -3.45
CA ARG A 68 1.42 -15.91 -3.00
C ARG A 68 1.92 -17.03 -3.89
N ASN A 69 1.87 -16.80 -5.20
CA ASN A 69 2.24 -17.79 -6.21
C ASN A 69 3.67 -17.57 -6.73
N TRP A 70 4.54 -16.88 -5.96
CA TRP A 70 5.87 -16.48 -6.44
C TRP A 70 6.74 -17.68 -6.83
N ILE A 71 6.60 -18.80 -6.11
CA ILE A 71 7.39 -20.01 -6.37
C ILE A 71 6.95 -20.64 -7.69
N GLU A 72 5.65 -20.76 -7.91
CA GLU A 72 5.02 -21.32 -9.10
C GLU A 72 5.27 -20.43 -10.32
N VAL A 73 5.10 -19.12 -10.18
CA VAL A 73 5.40 -18.11 -11.22
C VAL A 73 6.87 -18.17 -11.65
N ARG A 74 7.78 -18.30 -10.68
CA ARG A 74 9.20 -18.45 -10.95
C ARG A 74 9.50 -19.80 -11.59
N TYR A 75 8.91 -20.89 -11.08
CA TYR A 75 9.09 -22.24 -11.58
C TYR A 75 8.65 -22.37 -13.04
N VAL A 76 7.44 -21.90 -13.38
CA VAL A 76 6.92 -21.89 -14.76
C VAL A 76 7.89 -21.15 -15.68
N SER A 77 8.37 -19.99 -15.24
CA SER A 77 9.27 -19.17 -16.07
C SER A 77 10.65 -19.79 -16.25
N THR A 78 11.18 -20.50 -15.24
CA THR A 78 12.44 -21.27 -15.36
C THR A 78 12.27 -22.59 -16.10
N TYR A 79 11.11 -23.24 -16.00
CA TYR A 79 10.82 -24.54 -16.60
C TYR A 79 10.50 -24.43 -18.09
N THR A 80 9.87 -23.33 -18.51
CA THR A 80 9.75 -22.97 -19.93
C THR A 80 11.12 -22.80 -20.61
N ASP A 81 12.19 -22.55 -19.85
CA ASP A 81 13.56 -22.41 -20.36
C ASP A 81 14.32 -23.74 -20.40
N GLN A 82 13.99 -24.71 -19.53
CA GLN A 82 14.69 -26.02 -19.49
C GLN A 82 14.15 -27.06 -20.49
N LEU A 83 12.86 -27.00 -20.85
CA LEU A 83 12.27 -27.84 -21.91
C LEU A 83 12.82 -27.52 -23.32
N LEU A 84 13.62 -26.45 -23.45
CA LEU A 84 14.23 -25.97 -24.70
C LEU A 84 15.34 -26.86 -25.26
N THR A 85 15.79 -27.85 -24.50
CA THR A 85 16.95 -28.67 -24.90
C THR A 85 16.56 -29.91 -25.71
N THR A 86 15.27 -30.22 -25.85
CA THR A 86 14.84 -31.47 -26.49
C THR A 86 13.58 -31.26 -27.36
N SER A 87 13.77 -31.27 -28.68
CA SER A 87 12.82 -31.70 -29.73
C SER A 87 11.65 -30.78 -30.19
N ASN A 88 11.85 -30.12 -31.34
CA ASN A 88 10.90 -29.72 -32.41
C ASN A 88 10.73 -28.21 -32.71
N PHE A 89 11.19 -27.84 -33.91
CA PHE A 89 11.76 -26.54 -34.30
C PHE A 89 10.79 -25.38 -34.58
N CYS A 90 9.45 -25.55 -34.54
CA CYS A 90 8.51 -24.46 -34.93
C CYS A 90 7.52 -24.03 -33.84
N GLU A 91 6.98 -24.96 -33.05
CA GLU A 91 6.22 -24.63 -31.82
C GLU A 91 7.15 -24.13 -30.71
N GLN A 92 8.37 -24.68 -30.66
CA GLN A 92 9.38 -24.30 -29.67
C GLN A 92 9.87 -22.86 -29.84
N ILE A 93 10.01 -22.31 -31.04
CA ILE A 93 10.50 -20.92 -31.20
C ILE A 93 9.53 -19.92 -30.57
N LYS A 94 8.21 -20.18 -30.68
CA LYS A 94 7.21 -19.36 -29.99
C LYS A 94 7.35 -19.50 -28.48
N THR A 95 7.48 -20.73 -27.96
CA THR A 95 7.62 -21.00 -26.51
C THR A 95 8.94 -20.51 -25.92
N VAL A 96 10.07 -20.59 -26.66
CA VAL A 96 11.41 -20.05 -26.36
C VAL A 96 11.35 -18.53 -26.22
N LEU A 97 10.79 -17.85 -27.23
CA LEU A 97 10.67 -16.39 -27.22
C LEU A 97 9.73 -15.92 -26.11
N THR A 98 8.72 -16.71 -25.77
CA THR A 98 7.80 -16.40 -24.67
C THR A 98 8.40 -16.68 -23.29
N GLY A 99 9.16 -17.77 -23.12
CA GLY A 99 9.86 -18.13 -21.87
C GLY A 99 10.99 -17.16 -21.52
N ALA A 100 11.85 -16.83 -22.49
CA ALA A 100 12.91 -15.83 -22.32
C ALA A 100 12.35 -14.44 -21.96
N LYS A 101 11.23 -14.04 -22.59
CA LYS A 101 10.52 -12.79 -22.26
C LYS A 101 9.85 -12.83 -20.88
N ALA A 102 9.46 -14.01 -20.38
CA ALA A 102 8.89 -14.16 -19.04
C ALA A 102 9.97 -14.09 -17.95
N LEU A 103 11.13 -14.73 -18.18
CA LEU A 103 12.31 -14.66 -17.33
C LEU A 103 12.84 -13.23 -17.21
N GLU A 104 13.00 -12.52 -18.34
CA GLU A 104 13.42 -11.10 -18.33
C GLU A 104 12.47 -10.25 -17.47
N LYS A 105 11.16 -10.48 -17.57
CA LYS A 105 10.15 -9.77 -16.76
C LYS A 105 10.23 -10.09 -15.27
N ILE A 106 10.57 -11.32 -14.89
CA ILE A 106 10.71 -11.73 -13.47
C ILE A 106 12.02 -11.27 -12.87
N GLU A 107 13.13 -11.35 -13.61
CA GLU A 107 14.44 -10.86 -13.17
C GLU A 107 14.42 -9.36 -12.89
N CYS A 108 13.59 -8.61 -13.62
CA CYS A 108 13.35 -7.19 -13.35
C CYS A 108 12.57 -6.91 -12.06
N ILE A 109 11.99 -7.92 -11.40
CA ILE A 109 11.21 -7.75 -10.16
C ILE A 109 12.09 -8.13 -8.96
N ASP A 110 12.60 -7.11 -8.27
CA ASP A 110 13.24 -7.28 -6.97
C ASP A 110 12.20 -7.76 -5.93
N ARG A 111 12.26 -9.06 -5.60
CA ARG A 111 11.32 -9.74 -4.68
C ARG A 111 11.21 -9.03 -3.33
N GLU A 112 12.33 -8.57 -2.77
CA GLU A 112 12.30 -7.89 -1.46
C GLU A 112 11.54 -6.58 -1.55
N ARG A 113 11.77 -5.79 -2.61
CA ARG A 113 11.04 -4.53 -2.82
C ARG A 113 9.57 -4.77 -3.06
N PHE A 114 9.25 -5.79 -3.84
CA PHE A 114 7.89 -6.20 -4.13
C PHE A 114 7.14 -6.62 -2.84
N GLN A 115 7.75 -7.46 -2.00
CA GLN A 115 7.16 -7.88 -0.73
C GLN A 115 6.95 -6.71 0.24
N LEU A 116 7.89 -5.76 0.28
CA LEU A 116 7.74 -4.54 1.07
C LEU A 116 6.58 -3.67 0.57
N LEU A 117 6.39 -3.59 -0.75
CA LEU A 117 5.28 -2.87 -1.38
C LEU A 117 3.95 -3.53 -1.04
N VAL A 118 3.84 -4.85 -1.18
CA VAL A 118 2.65 -5.63 -0.79
C VAL A 118 2.32 -5.42 0.68
N LYS A 119 3.32 -5.54 1.56
CA LYS A 119 3.17 -5.32 3.01
C LYS A 119 2.72 -3.89 3.32
N PHE A 120 3.20 -2.90 2.56
CA PHE A 120 2.82 -1.51 2.73
C PHE A 120 1.35 -1.25 2.35
N TRP A 121 0.87 -1.82 1.24
CA TRP A 121 -0.50 -1.61 0.76
C TRP A 121 -1.56 -2.48 1.44
N LYS A 122 -1.17 -3.60 2.05
CA LYS A 122 -2.10 -4.53 2.71
C LYS A 122 -3.03 -3.86 3.73
N PRO A 123 -2.57 -2.96 4.64
CA PRO A 123 -3.45 -2.26 5.56
C PRO A 123 -4.51 -1.39 4.87
N PHE A 124 -4.17 -0.74 3.75
CA PHE A 124 -5.13 0.08 2.98
C PHE A 124 -6.28 -0.78 2.48
N ARG A 125 -5.96 -1.92 1.87
CA ARG A 125 -6.98 -2.85 1.40
C ARG A 125 -7.85 -3.38 2.54
N THR A 126 -7.22 -3.75 3.66
CA THR A 126 -7.96 -4.24 4.83
C THR A 126 -8.94 -3.20 5.37
N GLU A 127 -8.51 -1.94 5.49
CA GLU A 127 -9.39 -0.86 5.96
C GLU A 127 -10.49 -0.54 4.96
N THR A 128 -10.23 -0.57 3.66
CA THR A 128 -11.28 -0.41 2.65
C THR A 128 -12.32 -1.51 2.71
N LEU A 129 -11.90 -2.78 2.76
CA LEU A 129 -12.85 -3.89 2.87
C LEU A 129 -13.73 -3.81 4.12
N LYS A 130 -13.22 -3.19 5.20
CA LYS A 130 -14.02 -2.90 6.39
C LYS A 130 -15.04 -1.78 6.15
N LEU A 131 -14.70 -0.78 5.36
CA LEU A 131 -15.59 0.35 5.06
C LEU A 131 -16.64 0.01 3.99
N ASP A 132 -16.34 -0.95 3.13
CA ASP A 132 -17.26 -1.47 2.09
C ASP A 132 -18.23 -2.55 2.62
N GLY A 133 -18.15 -2.91 3.90
CA GLY A 133 -19.03 -3.92 4.50
C GLY A 133 -20.51 -3.50 4.51
N GLU A 134 -21.40 -4.40 4.14
CA GLU A 134 -22.85 -4.14 4.13
C GLU A 134 -23.56 -4.63 5.40
N ASP A 135 -22.99 -5.64 6.08
CA ASP A 135 -23.62 -6.32 7.22
C ASP A 135 -23.55 -5.54 8.55
N TYR A 136 -22.84 -4.41 8.58
CA TYR A 136 -22.63 -3.63 9.80
C TYR A 136 -22.46 -2.14 9.52
N PRO A 137 -22.67 -1.26 10.53
CA PRO A 137 -22.44 0.18 10.35
C PRO A 137 -20.96 0.48 10.08
N THR A 138 -20.65 0.87 8.85
CA THR A 138 -19.28 1.23 8.41
C THR A 138 -18.97 2.70 8.59
N PHE A 139 -19.99 3.55 8.56
CA PHE A 139 -19.87 4.99 8.69
C PHE A 139 -19.12 5.46 9.96
N PRO A 140 -19.32 4.85 11.15
CA PRO A 140 -18.52 5.16 12.35
C PRO A 140 -17.04 4.79 12.23
N LEU A 141 -16.69 3.81 11.38
CA LEU A 141 -15.33 3.27 11.28
C LEU A 141 -14.40 4.19 10.48
N ALA A 142 -14.95 5.03 9.60
CA ALA A 142 -14.18 5.88 8.69
C ALA A 142 -13.11 6.73 9.41
N CYS A 143 -13.46 7.34 10.55
CA CYS A 143 -12.53 8.13 11.36
C CYS A 143 -11.35 7.30 11.89
N LEU A 144 -11.62 6.07 12.34
CA LEU A 144 -10.59 5.17 12.86
C LEU A 144 -9.71 4.64 11.73
N SER A 145 -10.30 4.27 10.60
CA SER A 145 -9.57 3.75 9.45
C SER A 145 -8.57 4.79 8.93
N ILE A 146 -8.96 6.06 8.80
CA ILE A 146 -8.03 7.12 8.37
C ILE A 146 -6.91 7.31 9.37
N SER A 147 -7.23 7.40 10.66
CA SER A 147 -6.24 7.55 11.73
C SER A 147 -5.23 6.37 11.73
N SER A 148 -5.73 5.14 11.59
CA SER A 148 -4.90 3.94 11.51
C SER A 148 -3.97 3.94 10.29
N LEU A 149 -4.47 4.37 9.13
CA LEU A 149 -3.69 4.46 7.90
C LEU A 149 -2.65 5.60 7.95
N GLN A 150 -2.98 6.72 8.60
CA GLN A 150 -2.03 7.80 8.88
C GLN A 150 -0.89 7.31 9.77
N ASP A 151 -1.21 6.62 10.87
CA ASP A 151 -0.21 6.01 11.76
C ASP A 151 0.69 5.02 11.01
N HIS A 152 0.11 4.17 10.16
CA HIS A 152 0.86 3.24 9.31
C HIS A 152 1.81 3.99 8.36
N CYS A 153 1.36 5.13 7.80
CA CYS A 153 2.21 5.98 6.97
C CYS A 153 3.31 6.70 7.76
N GLN A 154 3.22 6.83 9.08
CA GLN A 154 4.19 7.54 9.93
C GLN A 154 5.20 6.61 10.63
N LYS A 155 4.88 5.34 10.88
CA LYS A 155 5.77 4.35 11.50
C LYS A 155 7.08 4.13 10.71
N PRO A 156 8.29 4.18 11.31
CA PRO A 156 9.54 4.01 10.59
C PRO A 156 9.59 2.63 9.89
N PHE A 157 9.85 2.62 8.59
CA PHE A 157 10.08 1.40 7.82
C PHE A 157 11.58 1.17 7.71
N GLN A 158 12.01 -0.09 7.66
CA GLN A 158 13.43 -0.46 7.65
C GLN A 158 14.21 0.07 6.43
N ARG A 159 13.54 0.54 5.36
CA ARG A 159 14.21 1.02 4.14
C ARG A 159 13.81 2.47 3.77
N PRO A 160 14.77 3.41 3.67
CA PRO A 160 14.52 4.83 3.34
C PRO A 160 13.82 5.07 2.00
N ARG A 161 13.96 4.14 1.05
CA ARG A 161 13.45 4.28 -0.33
C ARG A 161 11.92 4.31 -0.43
N PHE A 162 11.20 3.80 0.58
CA PHE A 162 9.73 3.86 0.66
C PHE A 162 9.20 5.11 1.38
N ARG A 163 10.09 5.94 1.94
CA ARG A 163 9.71 7.18 2.64
C ARG A 163 8.90 8.11 1.74
N THR A 164 9.29 8.22 0.47
CA THR A 164 8.63 9.08 -0.51
C THR A 164 7.18 8.69 -0.73
N ILE A 165 6.93 7.40 -0.98
CA ILE A 165 5.57 6.89 -1.21
C ILE A 165 4.73 7.14 0.02
N ARG A 166 5.25 6.83 1.21
CA ARG A 166 4.57 7.08 2.48
C ARG A 166 4.18 8.54 2.68
N MET A 167 5.09 9.48 2.40
CA MET A 167 4.77 10.91 2.53
C MET A 167 3.70 11.33 1.52
N LYS A 168 3.80 10.88 0.26
CA LYS A 168 2.77 11.16 -0.75
C LYS A 168 1.42 10.55 -0.33
N THR A 169 1.39 9.30 0.13
CA THR A 169 0.18 8.61 0.59
C THR A 169 -0.40 9.25 1.84
N ALA A 170 0.41 9.66 2.82
CA ALA A 170 -0.05 10.39 4.00
C ALA A 170 -0.74 11.70 3.61
N ARG A 171 -0.14 12.47 2.70
CA ARG A 171 -0.74 13.70 2.17
C ARG A 171 -2.06 13.44 1.44
N LEU A 172 -2.16 12.32 0.70
CA LEU A 172 -3.41 11.92 0.07
C LEU A 172 -4.48 11.56 1.10
N LEU A 173 -4.11 10.89 2.20
CA LEU A 173 -5.03 10.61 3.30
C LEU A 173 -5.50 11.87 4.02
N ASP A 174 -4.75 12.97 3.97
CA ASP A 174 -5.17 14.25 4.55
C ASP A 174 -6.11 15.05 3.61
N THR A 175 -6.02 14.81 2.30
CA THR A 175 -6.66 15.66 1.27
C THR A 175 -7.85 15.00 0.57
N VAL A 176 -7.81 13.69 0.37
CA VAL A 176 -8.81 12.94 -0.40
C VAL A 176 -10.05 12.60 0.44
N PRO A 177 -9.93 11.94 1.61
CA PRO A 177 -11.11 11.59 2.38
C PRO A 177 -11.68 12.83 3.08
N LYS A 178 -12.91 13.21 2.71
CA LYS A 178 -13.63 14.31 3.35
C LYS A 178 -14.41 13.79 4.56
N ILE A 179 -13.75 13.78 5.72
CA ILE A 179 -14.43 13.47 6.98
C ILE A 179 -15.33 14.63 7.37
N THR A 180 -16.63 14.42 7.18
CA THR A 180 -17.67 15.38 7.58
C THR A 180 -18.01 15.24 9.07
N VAL A 181 -18.69 16.24 9.62
CA VAL A 181 -19.22 16.22 10.99
C VAL A 181 -20.10 14.98 11.22
N THR A 182 -20.83 14.52 10.20
CA THR A 182 -21.67 13.32 10.28
C THR A 182 -20.86 12.08 10.65
N HIS A 183 -19.66 11.90 10.07
CA HIS A 183 -18.78 10.78 10.39
C HIS A 183 -18.30 10.84 11.85
N GLN A 184 -18.04 12.04 12.35
CA GLN A 184 -17.67 12.25 13.75
C GLN A 184 -18.83 11.92 14.70
N ILE A 185 -20.04 12.40 14.39
CA ILE A 185 -21.25 12.09 15.15
C ILE A 185 -21.48 10.57 15.17
N ALA A 186 -21.41 9.91 14.02
CA ALA A 186 -21.60 8.47 13.95
C ALA A 186 -20.53 7.69 14.74
N PHE A 187 -19.28 8.13 14.68
CA PHE A 187 -18.20 7.59 15.51
C PHE A 187 -18.52 7.72 17.01
N PHE A 188 -18.99 8.89 17.46
CA PHE A 188 -19.33 9.13 18.87
C PHE A 188 -20.57 8.38 19.35
N LEU A 189 -21.56 8.20 18.48
CA LEU A 189 -22.79 7.47 18.80
C LEU A 189 -22.57 5.96 18.80
N TYR A 190 -21.47 5.46 18.23
CA TYR A 190 -21.22 4.04 18.14
C TYR A 190 -20.86 3.44 19.53
N PRO A 191 -21.64 2.46 20.04
CA PRO A 191 -21.51 1.99 21.41
C PRO A 191 -20.10 1.52 21.79
N LYS A 192 -19.38 0.85 20.88
CA LYS A 192 -18.04 0.32 21.14
C LYS A 192 -16.98 1.41 21.35
N TYR A 193 -17.22 2.64 20.89
CA TYR A 193 -16.25 3.74 20.97
C TYR A 193 -16.64 4.80 21.99
N ARG A 194 -17.79 4.63 22.66
CA ARG A 194 -18.25 5.57 23.69
C ARG A 194 -17.27 5.69 24.87
N GLU A 195 -16.56 4.62 25.19
CA GLU A 195 -15.54 4.62 26.24
C GLU A 195 -14.31 5.48 25.88
N LEU A 196 -13.95 5.57 24.59
CA LEU A 196 -12.88 6.44 24.12
C LEU A 196 -13.24 7.92 24.31
N LEU A 197 -14.51 8.28 24.15
CA LEU A 197 -14.99 9.62 24.45
C LEU A 197 -14.84 9.94 25.95
N THR A 198 -15.19 8.99 26.82
CA THR A 198 -15.01 9.15 28.28
C THR A 198 -13.54 9.36 28.65
N LEU A 199 -12.63 8.59 28.05
CA LEU A 199 -11.19 8.78 28.24
C LEU A 199 -10.70 10.14 27.70
N TYR A 200 -11.17 10.56 26.53
CA TYR A 200 -10.82 11.87 25.99
C TYR A 200 -11.31 13.01 26.90
N LEU A 201 -12.58 12.98 27.31
CA LEU A 201 -13.18 13.99 28.17
C LEU A 201 -12.49 14.07 29.53
N THR A 202 -12.08 12.93 30.12
CA THR A 202 -11.32 12.93 31.37
C THR A 202 -9.93 13.53 31.21
N VAL A 203 -9.22 13.25 30.10
CA VAL A 203 -7.91 13.87 29.80
C VAL A 203 -8.03 15.36 29.55
N VAL A 204 -9.03 15.80 28.78
CA VAL A 204 -9.28 17.22 28.49
C VAL A 204 -9.69 17.98 29.75
N ALA A 205 -10.57 17.39 30.57
CA ALA A 205 -10.94 17.95 31.87
C ALA A 205 -9.71 18.13 32.76
N ARG A 206 -8.85 17.11 32.88
CA ARG A 206 -7.58 17.20 33.63
C ARG A 206 -6.65 18.30 33.11
N LYS A 207 -6.55 18.49 31.79
CA LYS A 207 -5.77 19.59 31.21
C LYS A 207 -6.36 20.95 31.57
N ARG A 208 -7.69 21.14 31.45
CA ARG A 208 -8.36 22.39 31.85
C ARG A 208 -8.19 22.70 33.33
N TYR A 209 -8.35 21.72 34.21
CA TYR A 209 -8.13 21.88 35.65
C TYR A 209 -6.67 22.29 35.96
N ARG A 210 -5.67 21.67 35.32
CA ARG A 210 -4.27 22.10 35.46
C ARG A 210 -4.05 23.53 34.98
N SER A 211 -4.61 23.92 33.84
CA SER A 211 -4.47 25.29 33.32
C SER A 211 -5.16 26.33 34.21
N GLN A 212 -6.28 25.99 34.85
CA GLN A 212 -6.94 26.86 35.82
C GLN A 212 -6.18 26.94 37.14
N ALA A 213 -5.66 25.82 37.66
CA ALA A 213 -4.85 25.81 38.87
C ALA A 213 -3.57 26.66 38.75
N LEU A 214 -2.88 26.60 37.60
CA LEU A 214 -1.70 27.42 37.30
C LEU A 214 -2.03 28.94 37.22
N ARG A 215 -3.26 29.29 36.82
CA ARG A 215 -3.72 30.69 36.83
C ARG A 215 -4.03 31.17 38.25
N VAL A 216 -4.62 30.33 39.09
CA VAL A 216 -4.90 30.69 40.49
C VAL A 216 -3.61 30.91 41.27
N THR A 217 -2.62 30.02 41.12
CA THR A 217 -1.32 30.13 41.83
C THR A 217 -0.46 31.32 41.40
N SER A 218 -0.64 31.84 40.19
CA SER A 218 0.06 33.04 39.71
C SER A 218 -0.62 34.35 40.13
N THR A 219 -1.87 34.29 40.60
CA THR A 219 -2.60 35.47 41.09
C THR A 219 -2.42 35.67 42.59
N THR A 220 -2.17 34.60 43.36
CA THR A 220 -1.87 34.64 44.80
C THR A 220 -0.41 34.86 45.16
N ALA A 221 0.50 34.95 44.18
CA ALA A 221 1.93 35.18 44.37
C ALA A 221 2.37 36.64 44.13
N ARG A 222 1.42 37.59 44.14
CA ARG A 222 1.65 39.04 44.18
C ARG A 222 1.16 39.58 45.50
#